data_AF-A0A9E5NQH7-F1
#
_entry.id   AF-A0A9E5NQH7-F1
#
_cell.length_a   1.000
_cell.length_b   1.000
_cell.length_c   1.000
_cell.angle_alpha   90.00
_cell.angle_beta   90.00
_cell.angle_gamma   90.00
#
_symmetry.space_group_name_H-M   'P 1'
#
loop_
_entity.id
_entity.type
_entity.pdbx_description
1 polymer ?
#
loop_
_entity_poly.entity_id
_entity_poly.type
_entity_poly.pdbx_seq_one_letter_code
_entity_poly.pdbx_strand_id
1 'polypeptide(L)'
;MNESKDGGPSYEPGPLYEAAHAAELESADRENPIPGGEPPCPVCGAKTARLVEEHQGPPTTGSPFRVRIVCTSDDCRRWTVYNW
;
A
#
# COMPACT_ATOMS: atom_id res chain seq x y z
N MET A 1 16.43 15.41 23.32
CA MET A 1 15.25 14.55 23.14
C MET A 1 15.03 14.50 21.64
N ASN A 2 15.35 13.38 21.00
CA ASN A 2 15.35 13.28 19.55
C ASN A 2 13.92 13.07 19.06
N GLU A 3 13.30 14.11 18.50
CA GLU A 3 12.08 14.01 17.72
C GLU A 3 12.43 13.40 16.36
N SER A 4 12.25 12.09 16.23
CA SER A 4 12.19 11.44 14.92
C SER A 4 10.94 11.97 14.19
N LYS A 5 11.14 12.88 13.23
CA LYS A 5 10.12 13.33 12.27
C LYS A 5 9.81 12.23 11.24
N ASP A 6 9.29 11.11 11.72
CA ASP A 6 8.70 10.07 10.87
C ASP A 6 7.19 10.03 11.14
N GLY A 7 6.55 11.18 10.92
CA GLY A 7 5.12 11.42 11.15
C GLY A 7 4.29 11.18 9.89
N GLY A 8 4.59 10.13 9.13
CA GLY A 8 3.69 9.67 8.08
C GLY A 8 2.35 9.25 8.69
N PRO A 9 1.20 9.39 7.98
CA PRO A 9 -0.06 8.85 8.47
C PRO A 9 0.09 7.33 8.68
N SER A 10 -0.01 6.91 9.94
CA SER A 10 -0.06 5.48 10.30
C SER A 10 -1.46 4.95 10.00
N TYR A 11 -1.67 4.44 8.79
CA TYR A 11 -2.90 3.73 8.45
C TYR A 11 -2.85 2.33 9.08
N GLU A 12 -3.65 2.10 10.13
CA GLU A 12 -3.79 0.77 10.71
C GLU A 12 -4.47 -0.18 9.71
N PRO A 13 -3.79 -1.25 9.26
CA PRO A 13 -4.35 -2.16 8.26
C PRO A 13 -5.44 -3.04 8.88
N GLY A 14 -6.60 -3.10 8.21
CA GLY A 14 -7.71 -3.99 8.52
C GLY A 14 -7.60 -5.33 7.79
N PRO A 15 -8.71 -5.91 7.28
CA PRO A 15 -8.67 -7.17 6.54
C PRO A 15 -7.92 -7.04 5.20
N LEU A 16 -7.34 -8.14 4.71
CA LEU A 16 -6.72 -8.15 3.37
C LEU A 16 -7.78 -7.97 2.28
N TYR A 17 -7.38 -7.39 1.15
CA TYR A 17 -8.16 -7.47 -0.08
C TYR A 17 -8.23 -8.91 -0.59
N GLU A 18 -9.37 -9.26 -1.19
CA GLU A 18 -9.48 -10.47 -2.00
C GLU A 18 -8.47 -10.44 -3.15
N ALA A 19 -8.01 -11.61 -3.60
CA ALA A 19 -6.93 -11.72 -4.58
C ALA A 19 -7.19 -10.93 -5.87
N ALA A 20 -8.43 -10.91 -6.36
CA ALA A 20 -8.80 -10.15 -7.56
C ALA A 20 -8.64 -8.63 -7.36
N HIS A 21 -9.11 -8.11 -6.22
CA HIS A 21 -8.98 -6.69 -5.87
C HIS A 21 -7.52 -6.30 -5.59
N ALA A 22 -6.75 -7.19 -4.97
CA ALA A 22 -5.32 -6.99 -4.73
C ALA A 22 -4.55 -6.88 -6.06
N ALA A 23 -4.85 -7.76 -7.03
CA ALA A 23 -4.21 -7.75 -8.34
C ALA A 23 -4.58 -6.51 -9.17
N GLU A 24 -5.85 -6.06 -9.10
CA GLU A 24 -6.30 -4.83 -9.75
C GLU A 24 -5.54 -3.60 -9.21
N LEU A 25 -5.45 -3.48 -7.88
CA LEU A 25 -4.73 -2.40 -7.22
C LEU A 25 -3.22 -2.42 -7.54
N GLU A 26 -2.59 -3.60 -7.55
CA GLU A 26 -1.19 -3.74 -7.96
C GLU A 26 -0.98 -3.32 -9.42
N SER A 27 -1.83 -3.79 -10.35
CA SER A 27 -1.71 -3.41 -11.77
C SER A 27 -1.85 -1.90 -11.92
N ALA A 28 -2.89 -1.31 -11.33
CA ALA A 28 -3.15 0.13 -11.43
C ALA A 28 -1.99 0.97 -10.88
N ASP A 29 -1.39 0.55 -9.77
CA ASP A 29 -0.23 1.22 -9.16
C ASP A 29 1.06 1.04 -9.99
N ARG A 30 1.29 -0.16 -10.56
CA ARG A 30 2.42 -0.42 -11.45
C ARG A 30 2.33 0.36 -12.76
N GLU A 31 1.13 0.55 -13.29
CA GLU A 31 0.88 1.32 -14.51
C GLU A 31 1.01 2.83 -14.30
N ASN A 32 0.78 3.31 -13.07
CA ASN A 32 0.81 4.73 -12.73
C ASN A 32 1.63 5.01 -11.45
N PRO A 33 2.94 4.70 -11.41
CA PRO A 33 3.76 4.98 -10.24
C PRO A 33 3.73 6.49 -9.90
N ILE A 34 3.60 6.79 -8.60
CA ILE A 34 3.47 8.14 -8.02
C ILE A 34 4.34 9.20 -8.73
N PRO A 35 3.84 10.43 -8.97
CA PRO A 35 2.54 10.98 -8.54
C PRO A 35 1.41 10.66 -9.52
N GLY A 36 0.42 9.88 -9.07
CA GLY A 36 -0.79 9.57 -9.84
C GLY A 36 -1.52 8.27 -9.50
N GLY A 37 -0.83 7.25 -8.98
CA GLY A 37 -1.36 5.90 -8.75
C GLY A 37 -2.00 5.66 -7.38
N GLU A 38 -2.93 6.51 -6.95
CA GLU A 38 -3.77 6.23 -5.77
C GLU A 38 -5.15 5.74 -6.25
N PRO A 39 -5.27 4.49 -6.75
CA PRO A 39 -6.55 3.97 -7.24
C PRO A 39 -7.61 3.98 -6.12
N PRO A 40 -8.90 4.14 -6.45
CA PRO A 40 -9.95 4.04 -5.44
C PRO A 40 -9.99 2.63 -4.86
N CYS A 41 -10.41 2.52 -3.60
CA CYS A 41 -10.67 1.25 -2.94
C CYS A 41 -11.79 0.51 -3.68
N PRO A 42 -11.58 -0.71 -4.18
CA PRO A 42 -12.58 -1.43 -4.98
C PRO A 42 -13.79 -1.88 -4.17
N VAL A 43 -13.72 -1.80 -2.82
CA VAL A 43 -14.82 -2.24 -1.95
C VAL A 43 -15.74 -1.10 -1.52
N CYS A 44 -15.21 0.08 -1.22
CA CYS A 44 -16.01 1.20 -0.71
C CYS A 44 -15.87 2.50 -1.53
N GLY A 45 -15.01 2.53 -2.55
CA GLY A 45 -14.76 3.70 -3.39
C GLY A 45 -13.95 4.82 -2.73
N ALA A 46 -13.57 4.67 -1.45
CA ALA A 46 -12.71 5.63 -0.76
C ALA A 46 -11.29 5.67 -1.37
N LYS A 47 -10.50 6.69 -1.03
CA LYS A 47 -9.11 6.77 -1.46
C LYS A 47 -8.28 5.63 -0.88
N THR A 48 -7.21 5.27 -1.57
CA THR A 48 -6.16 4.44 -1.01
C THR A 48 -4.89 5.26 -0.78
N ALA A 49 -4.10 4.84 0.19
CA ALA A 49 -2.78 5.36 0.46
C ALA A 49 -1.74 4.30 0.09
N ARG A 50 -0.68 4.75 -0.59
CA ARG A 50 0.47 3.93 -0.94
C ARG A 50 1.61 4.18 0.03
N LEU A 51 2.10 3.13 0.67
CA LEU A 51 3.21 3.15 1.60
C LEU A 51 4.33 2.28 1.02
N VAL A 52 5.52 2.84 0.85
CA VAL A 52 6.71 2.09 0.42
C VAL A 52 7.55 1.79 1.65
N GLU A 53 7.76 0.51 1.92
CA GLU A 53 8.54 0.03 3.05
C GLU A 53 9.81 -0.66 2.52
N GLU A 54 10.97 -0.30 3.07
CA GLU A 54 12.18 -1.08 2.84
C GLU A 54 12.08 -2.39 3.64
N HIS A 55 12.14 -3.51 2.94
CA HIS A 55 12.19 -4.83 3.54
C HIS A 55 13.61 -5.37 3.43
N GLN A 56 14.31 -5.45 4.56
CA GLN A 56 15.62 -6.13 4.68
C GLN A 56 15.44 -7.66 4.59
N GLY A 57 15.01 -8.16 3.43
CA GLY A 57 15.02 -9.57 3.09
C GLY A 57 16.34 -9.99 2.42
N PRO A 58 16.68 -11.29 2.39
CA PRO A 58 17.87 -11.77 1.68
C PRO A 58 17.84 -11.37 0.19
N PRO A 59 19.00 -11.10 -0.44
CA PRO A 59 19.15 -10.43 -1.76
C PRO A 59 18.61 -11.24 -2.96
N THR A 60 17.90 -12.34 -2.75
CA THR A 60 17.51 -13.28 -3.80
C THR A 60 16.14 -13.03 -4.40
N THR A 61 15.42 -11.95 -4.03
CA THR A 61 14.07 -11.69 -4.55
C THR A 61 13.91 -10.24 -5.00
N GLY A 62 14.18 -9.97 -6.28
CA GLY A 62 13.60 -8.89 -7.10
C GLY A 62 13.89 -7.42 -6.73
N SER A 63 13.70 -7.00 -5.49
CA SER A 63 13.78 -5.60 -5.03
C SER A 63 13.67 -5.54 -3.51
N PRO A 64 14.42 -4.67 -2.82
CA PRO A 64 14.34 -4.53 -1.37
C PRO A 64 13.09 -3.76 -0.90
N PHE A 65 12.22 -3.31 -1.82
CA PHE A 65 11.06 -2.49 -1.48
C PHE A 65 9.77 -3.30 -1.55
N ARG A 66 8.90 -3.07 -0.57
CA ARG A 66 7.50 -3.52 -0.57
C ARG A 66 6.59 -2.32 -0.67
N VAL A 67 5.53 -2.48 -1.44
CA VAL A 67 4.47 -1.49 -1.54
C VAL A 67 3.26 -2.03 -0.84
N ARG A 68 2.80 -1.30 0.18
CA ARG A 68 1.52 -1.54 0.85
C ARG A 68 0.51 -0.51 0.34
N ILE A 69 -0.65 -0.98 -0.11
CA ILE A 69 -1.78 -0.13 -0.49
C ILE A 69 -2.87 -0.32 0.56
N VAL A 70 -3.30 0.75 1.20
CA VAL A 70 -4.29 0.74 2.31
C VAL A 70 -5.47 1.64 1.98
N CYS A 71 -6.69 1.15 2.15
CA CYS A 71 -7.89 1.99 2.08
C CYS A 71 -7.92 3.00 3.23
N THR A 72 -8.08 4.28 2.93
CA THR A 72 -8.07 5.35 3.94
C THR A 72 -9.40 5.50 4.70
N SER A 73 -10.45 4.80 4.27
CA SER A 73 -11.72 4.75 5.00
C SER A 73 -11.59 3.91 6.27
N ASP A 74 -11.97 4.49 7.41
CA ASP A 74 -11.99 3.84 8.71
C ASP A 74 -12.91 2.63 8.82
N ASP A 75 -13.97 2.57 8.00
CA ASP A 75 -14.90 1.44 7.98
C ASP A 75 -14.36 0.26 7.17
N CYS A 76 -13.65 0.53 6.07
CA CYS A 76 -13.17 -0.52 5.19
C CYS A 76 -11.78 -1.02 5.60
N ARG A 77 -10.82 -0.12 5.80
CA ARG A 77 -9.40 -0.36 6.17
C ARG A 77 -8.70 -1.50 5.42
N ARG A 78 -9.21 -1.92 4.26
CA ARG A 78 -8.66 -3.06 3.52
C ARG A 78 -7.30 -2.73 2.95
N TRP A 79 -6.44 -3.73 2.84
CA TRP A 79 -5.08 -3.51 2.36
C TRP A 79 -4.52 -4.69 1.58
N THR A 80 -3.47 -4.42 0.80
CA THR A 80 -2.65 -5.40 0.09
C THR A 80 -1.19 -4.98 0.16
N VAL A 81 -0.27 -5.93 -0.06
CA VAL A 81 1.17 -5.68 -0.17
C VAL A 81 1.77 -6.53 -1.28
N TYR A 82 2.69 -5.95 -2.03
CA TYR A 82 3.46 -6.66 -3.05
C TYR A 82 4.92 -6.17 -3.06
N ASN A 83 5.82 -6.98 -3.63
CA ASN A 83 7.22 -6.57 -3.80
C ASN A 83 7.32 -5.71 -5.06
N TRP A 84 7.92 -4.53 -4.94
CA TRP A 84 8.04 -3.58 -6.04
C TRP A 84 8.96 -4.11 -7.14
#